data_AF-A0A7U9SYK4-F1
#
_entry.id   AF-A0A7U9SYK4-F1
#
_cell.length_a   1.000
_cell.length_b   1.000
_cell.length_c   1.000
_cell.angle_alpha   90.00
_cell.angle_beta   90.00
_cell.angle_gamma   90.00
#
_symmetry.space_group_name_H-M   'P 1'
#
loop_
_entity.id
_entity.type
_entity.pdbx_description
1 polymer ?
#
loop_
_entity_poly.entity_id
_entity_poly.type
_entity_poly.pdbx_seq_one_letter_code
_entity_poly.pdbx_strand_id
1 'polypeptide(L)'
;MFVKTMNFMERHDIETPEKFRAFYEARYEEVTRLNREIHQTDLQMSGLGERRHHIRTYFKHLKCYNTFVKYRNMNYYHDHQKEIRDFEMSRKWLEDSGIDPRKYKAQEYQDEYTRLRNKKDALKEKLQPAKEQLYTARNVMQNIESVLGIKFYEDDEKETVPEGRAPDNTRQQEDREQQKKAAEISI
;
A
#
# COMPACT_ATOMS: atom_id res chain seq x y z
N MET A 1 -25.02 -29.06 -5.61
CA MET A 1 -23.77 -28.80 -4.86
C MET A 1 -22.64 -29.69 -5.40
N PHE A 2 -22.78 -31.01 -5.32
CA PHE A 2 -21.86 -32.01 -5.89
C PHE A 2 -21.45 -31.83 -7.35
N VAL A 3 -22.42 -31.61 -8.27
CA VAL A 3 -22.12 -31.46 -9.70
C VAL A 3 -21.17 -30.28 -9.97
N LYS A 4 -21.30 -29.19 -9.19
CA LYS A 4 -20.40 -28.03 -9.30
C LYS A 4 -19.00 -28.35 -8.78
N THR A 5 -18.90 -29.12 -7.70
CA THR A 5 -17.63 -29.61 -7.15
C THR A 5 -16.94 -30.59 -8.09
N MET A 6 -17.65 -31.56 -8.67
CA MET A 6 -17.06 -32.51 -9.64
C MET A 6 -16.61 -31.79 -10.92
N ASN A 7 -17.43 -30.90 -11.49
CA ASN A 7 -17.03 -30.10 -12.64
C ASN A 7 -15.80 -29.22 -12.36
N PHE A 8 -15.65 -28.73 -11.11
CA PHE A 8 -14.47 -27.98 -10.70
C PHE A 8 -13.24 -28.87 -10.65
N MET A 9 -13.36 -30.05 -10.03
CA MET A 9 -12.27 -31.02 -9.91
C MET A 9 -11.80 -31.50 -11.29
N GLU A 10 -12.73 -31.84 -12.19
CA GLU A 10 -12.43 -32.23 -13.58
C GLU A 10 -11.72 -31.13 -14.36
N ARG A 11 -12.20 -29.88 -14.28
CA ARG A 11 -11.58 -28.73 -14.98
C ARG A 11 -10.14 -28.45 -14.54
N HIS A 12 -9.79 -28.84 -13.32
CA HIS A 12 -8.48 -28.60 -12.72
C HIS A 12 -7.63 -29.88 -12.62
N ASP A 13 -8.05 -30.99 -13.22
CA ASP A 13 -7.36 -32.29 -13.17
C ASP A 13 -7.09 -32.79 -11.73
N ILE A 14 -8.05 -32.50 -10.84
CA ILE A 14 -7.99 -32.84 -9.42
C ILE A 14 -8.70 -34.17 -9.20
N GLU A 15 -7.92 -35.24 -9.05
CA GLU A 15 -8.46 -36.59 -8.89
C GLU A 15 -8.37 -37.10 -7.45
N THR A 16 -7.54 -36.47 -6.61
CA THR A 16 -7.29 -36.91 -5.23
C THR A 16 -7.40 -35.76 -4.23
N PRO A 17 -7.70 -36.06 -2.95
CA PRO A 17 -7.64 -35.09 -1.86
C PRO A 17 -6.28 -34.36 -1.79
N GLU A 18 -5.16 -35.06 -1.99
CA GLU A 18 -3.81 -34.49 -1.93
C GLU A 18 -3.57 -33.50 -3.07
N LYS A 19 -4.02 -33.83 -4.30
CA LYS A 19 -3.99 -32.90 -5.44
C LYS A 19 -4.83 -31.65 -5.15
N PHE A 20 -5.99 -31.83 -4.53
CA PHE A 20 -6.86 -30.71 -4.15
C PHE A 20 -6.19 -29.81 -3.10
N ARG A 21 -5.55 -30.41 -2.09
CA ARG A 21 -4.81 -29.68 -1.06
C ARG A 21 -3.69 -28.84 -1.68
N ALA A 22 -2.86 -29.43 -2.54
CA ALA A 22 -1.79 -28.70 -3.23
C ALA A 22 -2.33 -27.55 -4.10
N PHE A 23 -3.46 -27.77 -4.79
CA PHE A 23 -4.13 -26.72 -5.55
C PHE A 23 -4.58 -25.57 -4.65
N TYR A 24 -5.21 -25.89 -3.51
CA TYR A 24 -5.69 -24.90 -2.54
C TYR A 24 -4.54 -24.09 -1.95
N GLU A 25 -3.48 -24.77 -1.49
CA GLU A 25 -2.27 -24.14 -0.94
C GLU A 25 -1.64 -23.17 -1.96
N ALA A 26 -1.52 -23.58 -3.23
CA ALA A 26 -1.00 -22.71 -4.29
C ALA A 26 -1.85 -21.44 -4.51
N ARG A 27 -3.19 -21.54 -4.46
CA ARG A 27 -4.08 -20.36 -4.55
C ARG A 27 -3.95 -19.46 -3.32
N TYR A 28 -3.83 -20.06 -2.14
CA TYR A 28 -3.67 -19.32 -0.89
C TYR A 28 -2.33 -18.56 -0.87
N GLU A 29 -1.24 -19.19 -1.29
CA GLU A 29 0.07 -18.58 -1.44
C GLU A 29 0.07 -17.44 -2.46
N GLU A 30 -0.62 -17.61 -3.59
CA GLU A 30 -0.76 -16.56 -4.60
C GLU A 30 -1.43 -15.30 -4.03
N VAL A 31 -2.57 -15.45 -3.35
CA VAL A 31 -3.27 -14.33 -2.70
C VAL A 31 -2.39 -13.68 -1.63
N THR A 32 -1.72 -14.49 -0.81
CA THR A 32 -0.81 -14.00 0.24
C THR A 32 0.35 -13.20 -0.35
N ARG A 33 0.98 -13.71 -1.42
CA ARG A 33 2.06 -13.02 -2.14
C ARG A 33 1.59 -11.70 -2.72
N LEU A 34 0.45 -11.68 -3.41
CA LEU A 34 -0.09 -10.44 -4.00
C LEU A 34 -0.40 -9.38 -2.93
N ASN A 35 -0.99 -9.77 -1.80
CA ASN A 35 -1.23 -8.86 -0.68
C ASN A 35 0.09 -8.29 -0.10
N ARG A 36 1.12 -9.13 0.06
CA ARG A 36 2.44 -8.68 0.52
C ARG A 36 3.07 -7.69 -0.45
N GLU A 37 2.98 -7.95 -1.75
CA GLU A 37 3.52 -7.04 -2.78
C GLU A 37 2.79 -5.70 -2.82
N ILE A 38 1.46 -5.70 -2.64
CA ILE A 38 0.66 -4.47 -2.52
C ILE A 38 1.10 -3.68 -1.29
N HIS A 39 1.21 -4.33 -0.13
CA HIS A 39 1.66 -3.69 1.10
C HIS A 39 3.07 -3.10 0.98
N GLN A 40 4.00 -3.84 0.39
CA GLN A 40 5.36 -3.34 0.14
C GLN A 40 5.34 -2.12 -0.80
N THR A 41 4.49 -2.13 -1.83
CA THR A 41 4.34 -0.99 -2.74
C THR A 41 3.77 0.23 -2.00
N ASP A 42 2.84 0.03 -1.07
CA ASP A 42 2.31 1.11 -0.22
C ASP A 42 3.37 1.71 0.71
N LEU A 43 4.23 0.88 1.31
CA LEU A 43 5.36 1.36 2.10
C LEU A 43 6.33 2.21 1.25
N GLN A 44 6.62 1.76 0.01
CA GLN A 44 7.47 2.52 -0.91
C GLN A 44 6.85 3.87 -1.27
N MET A 45 5.55 3.90 -1.57
CA MET A 45 4.83 5.15 -1.86
C MET A 45 4.83 6.10 -0.66
N SER A 46 4.63 5.59 0.56
CA SER A 46 4.68 6.39 1.80
C SER A 46 6.08 6.97 2.02
N GLY A 47 7.13 6.16 1.86
CA GLY A 47 8.52 6.61 2.02
C GLY A 47 8.89 7.71 1.01
N LEU A 48 8.41 7.61 -0.23
CA LEU A 48 8.55 8.68 -1.22
C LEU A 48 7.79 9.96 -0.80
N GLY A 49 6.60 9.81 -0.24
CA GLY A 49 5.81 10.91 0.29
C GLY A 49 6.52 11.65 1.42
N GLU A 50 7.06 10.92 2.40
CA GLU A 50 7.83 11.45 3.53
C GLU A 50 9.10 12.17 3.04
N ARG A 51 9.85 11.54 2.12
CA ARG A 51 11.02 12.15 1.49
C ARG A 51 10.68 13.45 0.79
N ARG A 52 9.62 13.47 -0.02
CA ARG A 52 9.16 14.68 -0.73
C ARG A 52 8.74 15.77 0.27
N HIS A 53 8.07 15.40 1.35
CA HIS A 53 7.67 16.33 2.40
C HIS A 53 8.89 17.03 3.00
N HIS A 54 9.87 16.28 3.51
CA HIS A 54 11.05 16.86 4.14
C HIS A 54 11.88 17.71 3.20
N ILE A 55 12.04 17.30 1.93
CA ILE A 55 12.75 18.12 0.94
C ILE A 55 12.02 19.44 0.66
N ARG A 56 10.70 19.39 0.50
CA ARG A 56 9.90 20.61 0.28
C ARG A 56 9.97 21.55 1.48
N THR A 57 9.85 21.00 2.70
CA THR A 57 9.94 21.75 3.96
C THR A 57 11.32 22.37 4.13
N TYR A 58 12.39 21.63 3.80
CA TYR A 58 13.77 22.12 3.80
C TYR A 58 13.91 23.37 2.93
N PHE A 59 13.53 23.30 1.64
CA PHE A 59 13.67 24.45 0.74
C PHE A 59 12.75 25.61 1.09
N LYS A 60 11.52 25.32 1.55
CA LYS A 60 10.54 26.35 1.94
C LYS A 60 11.06 27.22 3.08
N HIS A 61 11.73 26.63 4.07
CA HIS A 61 12.13 27.32 5.29
C HIS A 61 13.63 27.67 5.35
N LEU A 62 14.43 27.26 4.36
CA LEU A 62 15.87 27.52 4.28
C LEU A 62 16.23 29.00 4.45
N LYS A 63 15.51 29.93 3.79
CA LYS A 63 15.78 31.37 3.89
C LYS A 63 15.50 31.91 5.29
N CYS A 64 14.40 31.45 5.90
CA CYS A 64 14.02 31.85 7.27
C CYS A 64 15.09 31.38 8.27
N TYR A 65 15.48 30.10 8.19
CA TYR A 65 16.54 29.54 9.00
C TYR A 65 17.87 30.28 8.84
N ASN A 66 18.32 30.52 7.60
CA ASN A 66 19.56 31.25 7.34
C ASN A 66 19.54 32.68 7.89
N THR A 67 18.38 33.35 7.83
CA THR A 67 18.20 34.70 8.40
C THR A 67 18.35 34.65 9.93
N PHE A 68 17.69 33.70 10.59
CA PHE A 68 17.84 33.50 12.02
C PHE A 68 19.31 33.22 12.41
N VAL A 69 19.98 32.30 11.73
CA VAL A 69 21.39 31.95 12.03
C VAL A 69 22.34 33.13 11.83
N LYS A 70 22.12 33.94 10.78
CA LYS A 70 22.97 35.09 10.45
C LYS A 70 22.86 36.21 11.50
N TYR A 71 21.64 36.55 11.91
CA TYR A 71 21.40 37.70 12.78
C TYR A 71 21.27 37.32 14.27
N ARG A 72 21.07 36.03 14.58
CA ARG A 72 20.85 35.47 15.92
C ARG A 72 19.82 36.27 16.75
N ASN A 73 18.80 36.80 16.07
CA ASN A 73 17.79 37.63 16.68
C ASN A 73 16.70 36.75 17.30
N MET A 74 16.52 36.86 18.62
CA MET A 74 15.54 36.05 19.35
C MET A 74 14.09 36.48 19.11
N ASN A 75 13.83 37.77 18.84
CA ASN A 75 12.48 38.20 18.45
C ASN A 75 12.09 37.57 17.12
N TYR A 76 13.00 37.56 16.15
CA TYR A 76 12.81 36.86 14.88
C TYR A 76 12.58 35.35 15.07
N TYR A 77 13.29 34.73 16.00
CA TYR A 77 13.07 33.33 16.34
C TYR A 77 11.67 33.09 16.92
N HIS A 78 11.19 33.96 17.81
CA HIS A 78 9.85 33.83 18.39
C HIS A 78 8.76 33.98 17.32
N ASP A 79 8.93 34.93 16.39
CA ASP A 79 7.98 35.17 15.30
C ASP A 79 7.95 34.03 14.26
N HIS A 80 9.07 33.31 14.10
CA HIS A 80 9.24 32.24 13.10
C HIS A 80 9.58 30.88 13.69
N GLN A 81 9.18 30.65 14.94
CA GLN A 81 9.60 29.48 15.70
C GLN A 81 9.20 28.17 15.01
N LYS A 82 8.00 28.15 14.43
CA LYS A 82 7.47 26.97 13.75
C LYS A 82 8.28 26.64 12.51
N GLU A 83 8.56 27.62 11.67
CA GLU A 83 9.33 27.47 10.43
C GLU A 83 10.75 27.00 10.68
N ILE A 84 11.38 27.54 11.73
CA ILE A 84 12.73 27.16 12.14
C ILE A 84 12.75 25.70 12.63
N ARG A 85 11.78 25.30 13.47
CA ARG A 85 11.65 23.90 13.93
C ARG A 85 11.35 22.93 12.78
N ASP A 86 10.42 23.29 11.90
CA ASP A 86 10.04 22.46 10.74
C ASP A 86 11.27 22.24 9.80
N PHE A 87 12.09 23.28 9.64
CA PHE A 87 13.37 23.18 8.91
C PHE A 87 14.35 22.25 9.61
N GLU A 88 14.60 22.43 10.91
CA GLU A 88 15.56 21.62 11.68
C GLU A 88 15.18 20.14 11.69
N MET A 89 13.90 19.83 11.91
CA MET A 89 13.38 18.47 11.85
C MET A 89 13.58 17.86 10.47
N SER A 90 13.27 18.59 9.41
CA SER A 90 13.45 18.10 8.04
C SER A 90 14.91 17.95 7.67
N ARG A 91 15.76 18.87 8.10
CA ARG A 91 17.21 18.79 7.90
C ARG A 91 17.78 17.54 8.58
N LYS A 92 17.44 17.32 9.86
CA LYS A 92 17.90 16.15 10.61
C LYS A 92 17.44 14.84 9.96
N TRP A 93 16.16 14.75 9.58
CA TRP A 93 15.64 13.56 8.90
C TRP A 93 16.38 13.28 7.59
N LEU A 94 16.69 14.31 6.79
CA LEU A 94 17.45 14.18 5.55
C LEU A 94 18.90 13.73 5.79
N GLU A 95 19.54 14.28 6.84
CA GLU A 95 20.88 13.89 7.28
C GLU A 95 20.92 12.43 7.73
N ASP A 96 20.00 12.01 8.61
CA ASP A 96 19.87 10.64 9.13
C ASP A 96 19.56 9.64 8.00
N SER A 97 18.84 10.08 6.96
CA SER A 97 18.50 9.28 5.78
C SER A 97 19.58 9.27 4.69
N GLY A 98 20.66 10.04 4.84
CA GLY A 98 21.71 10.17 3.83
C GLY A 98 21.25 10.83 2.52
N ILE A 99 20.19 11.63 2.56
CA ILE A 99 19.56 12.24 1.38
C ILE A 99 20.06 13.67 1.22
N ASP A 100 20.67 13.97 0.07
CA ASP A 100 21.01 15.33 -0.30
C ASP A 100 19.79 16.03 -0.96
N PRO A 101 19.16 17.03 -0.31
CA PRO A 101 18.02 17.74 -0.87
C PRO A 101 18.35 18.47 -2.17
N ARG A 102 19.62 18.83 -2.43
CA ARG A 102 20.03 19.55 -3.65
C ARG A 102 20.02 18.65 -4.88
N LYS A 103 20.07 17.33 -4.70
CA LYS A 103 19.93 16.34 -5.78
C LYS A 103 18.47 16.00 -6.08
N TYR A 104 17.53 16.64 -5.39
CA TYR A 104 16.10 16.44 -5.63
C TYR A 104 15.70 16.90 -7.02
N LYS A 105 15.03 16.01 -7.75
CA LYS A 105 14.43 16.32 -9.05
C LYS A 105 12.96 15.96 -8.99
N ALA A 106 12.10 16.97 -9.00
CA ALA A 106 10.65 16.78 -8.84
C ALA A 106 10.05 15.80 -9.86
N GLN A 107 10.56 15.83 -11.11
CA GLN A 107 10.08 14.95 -12.17
C GLN A 107 10.38 13.48 -11.87
N GLU A 108 11.61 13.14 -11.44
CA GLU A 108 11.98 11.76 -11.14
C GLU A 108 11.09 11.15 -10.03
N TYR A 109 10.71 11.94 -9.03
CA TYR A 109 9.77 11.51 -7.99
C TYR A 109 8.36 11.31 -8.51
N GLN A 110 7.90 12.20 -9.38
CA GLN A 110 6.57 12.09 -9.97
C GLN A 110 6.48 10.84 -10.85
N ASP A 111 7.53 10.55 -11.61
CA ASP A 111 7.63 9.36 -12.45
C ASP A 111 7.68 8.09 -11.59
N GLU A 112 8.48 8.09 -10.53
CA GLU A 112 8.57 6.96 -9.59
C GLU A 112 7.25 6.70 -8.85
N TYR A 113 6.59 7.76 -8.37
CA TYR A 113 5.28 7.65 -7.73
C TYR A 113 4.24 7.10 -8.71
N THR A 114 4.23 7.58 -9.95
CA THR A 114 3.32 7.10 -11.01
C THR A 114 3.58 5.62 -11.31
N ARG A 115 4.85 5.22 -11.41
CA ARG A 115 5.23 3.82 -11.60
C ARG A 115 4.73 2.93 -10.47
N LEU A 116 4.93 3.33 -9.21
CA LEU A 116 4.47 2.55 -8.05
C LEU A 116 2.95 2.48 -7.99
N ARG A 117 2.26 3.57 -8.30
CA ARG A 117 0.80 3.59 -8.39
C ARG A 117 0.29 2.60 -9.45
N ASN A 118 0.85 2.65 -10.66
CA ASN A 118 0.47 1.74 -11.75
C ASN A 118 0.77 0.28 -11.36
N LYS A 119 1.89 0.02 -10.69
CA LYS A 119 2.22 -1.31 -10.16
C LYS A 119 1.16 -1.78 -9.15
N LYS A 120 0.78 -0.92 -8.20
CA LYS A 120 -0.25 -1.23 -7.20
C LYS A 120 -1.59 -1.55 -7.85
N ASP A 121 -2.00 -0.75 -8.83
CA ASP A 121 -3.27 -0.94 -9.53
C ASP A 121 -3.26 -2.26 -10.31
N ALA A 122 -2.17 -2.57 -11.03
CA ALA A 122 -2.00 -3.86 -11.70
C ALA A 122 -1.98 -5.06 -10.73
N LEU A 123 -1.41 -4.91 -9.54
CA LEU A 123 -1.45 -5.95 -8.50
C LEU A 123 -2.85 -6.17 -7.95
N LYS A 124 -3.63 -5.09 -7.76
CA LYS A 124 -5.03 -5.17 -7.35
C LYS A 124 -5.91 -5.85 -8.40
N GLU A 125 -5.68 -5.55 -9.67
CA GLU A 125 -6.37 -6.21 -10.78
C GLU A 125 -6.12 -7.73 -10.81
N LYS A 126 -4.91 -8.18 -10.44
CA LYS A 126 -4.58 -9.61 -10.29
C LYS A 126 -5.13 -10.24 -9.01
N LEU A 127 -5.23 -9.47 -7.93
CA LEU A 127 -5.68 -9.95 -6.63
C LEU A 127 -7.16 -10.34 -6.65
N GLN A 128 -8.00 -9.58 -7.34
CA GLN A 128 -9.45 -9.83 -7.37
C GLN A 128 -9.80 -11.23 -7.90
N PRO A 129 -9.36 -11.65 -9.12
CA PRO A 129 -9.63 -12.99 -9.61
C PRO A 129 -8.95 -14.09 -8.76
N ALA A 130 -7.77 -13.83 -8.19
CA ALA A 130 -7.10 -14.79 -7.31
C ALA A 130 -7.92 -15.06 -6.03
N LYS A 131 -8.53 -14.02 -5.44
CA LYS A 131 -9.44 -14.15 -4.29
C LYS A 131 -10.70 -14.94 -4.64
N GLU A 132 -11.28 -14.70 -5.82
CA GLU A 132 -12.46 -15.43 -6.28
C GLU A 132 -12.17 -16.91 -6.52
N GLN A 133 -11.00 -17.22 -7.07
CA GLN A 133 -10.53 -18.61 -7.22
C GLN A 133 -10.32 -19.28 -5.86
N LEU A 134 -9.68 -18.61 -4.90
CA LEU A 134 -9.49 -19.13 -3.55
C LEU A 134 -10.82 -19.34 -2.81
N TYR A 135 -11.77 -18.41 -2.95
CA TYR A 135 -13.11 -18.56 -2.39
C TYR A 135 -13.85 -19.76 -2.98
N THR A 136 -13.77 -19.93 -4.30
CA THR A 136 -14.35 -21.09 -4.99
C THR A 136 -13.71 -22.38 -4.50
N ALA A 137 -12.39 -22.42 -4.39
CA ALA A 137 -11.66 -23.56 -3.84
C ALA A 137 -12.09 -23.86 -2.39
N ARG A 138 -12.25 -22.83 -1.54
CA ARG A 138 -12.73 -23.02 -0.16
C ARG A 138 -14.13 -23.65 -0.10
N ASN A 139 -15.05 -23.23 -0.97
CA ASN A 139 -16.38 -23.84 -1.05
C ASN A 139 -16.31 -25.30 -1.52
N VAL A 140 -15.42 -25.60 -2.46
CA VAL A 140 -15.18 -26.97 -2.93
C VAL A 140 -14.60 -27.83 -1.80
N MET A 141 -13.65 -27.31 -1.05
CA MET A 141 -13.06 -27.97 0.12
C MET A 141 -14.13 -28.38 1.13
N GLN A 142 -14.96 -27.42 1.56
CA GLN A 142 -16.04 -27.67 2.52
C GLN A 142 -17.03 -28.73 2.02
N ASN A 143 -17.32 -28.74 0.72
CA ASN A 143 -18.17 -29.78 0.12
C ASN A 143 -17.48 -31.15 0.15
N ILE A 144 -16.19 -31.24 -0.19
CA ILE A 144 -15.44 -32.51 -0.16
C ILE A 144 -15.37 -33.06 1.29
N GLU A 145 -15.12 -32.20 2.28
CA GLU A 145 -15.07 -32.56 3.69
C GLU A 145 -16.43 -33.10 4.18
N SER A 146 -17.52 -32.39 3.85
CA SER A 146 -18.88 -32.80 4.17
C SER A 146 -19.25 -34.17 3.59
N VAL A 147 -18.73 -34.49 2.41
CA VAL A 147 -19.08 -35.69 1.64
C VAL A 147 -18.24 -36.90 2.03
N LEU A 148 -16.93 -36.72 2.12
CA LEU A 148 -16.00 -37.80 2.39
C LEU A 148 -15.81 -38.03 3.89
N GLY A 149 -16.33 -37.14 4.75
CA GLY A 149 -16.13 -37.20 6.20
C GLY A 149 -14.66 -36.99 6.59
N ILE A 150 -13.86 -36.40 5.70
CA ILE A 150 -12.45 -36.06 5.92
C ILE A 150 -12.34 -34.58 6.31
N LYS A 151 -11.23 -34.21 6.95
CA LYS A 151 -10.86 -32.80 7.15
C LYS A 151 -9.51 -32.54 6.48
N PHE A 152 -9.42 -31.49 5.68
CA PHE A 152 -8.15 -31.08 5.06
C PHE A 152 -7.28 -30.27 6.03
N TYR A 153 -7.93 -29.50 6.89
CA TYR A 153 -7.32 -28.67 7.92
C TYR A 153 -8.12 -28.86 9.22
N GLU A 154 -7.46 -28.74 10.37
CA GLU A 154 -8.19 -28.65 11.64
C GLU A 154 -9.02 -27.35 11.63
N ASP A 155 -10.10 -27.31 12.42
CA ASP A 155 -10.88 -26.09 12.62
C ASP A 155 -10.06 -25.10 13.46
N ASP A 156 -8.92 -24.66 12.96
CA ASP A 156 -8.13 -23.61 13.57
C ASP A 156 -8.95 -22.32 13.48
N GLU A 157 -9.19 -21.74 14.66
CA GLU A 157 -9.98 -20.56 14.90
C GLU A 157 -9.73 -19.48 13.84
N LYS A 158 -10.74 -19.22 13.00
CA LYS A 158 -10.96 -17.98 12.26
C LYS A 158 -9.67 -17.23 11.89
N GLU A 159 -8.81 -17.84 11.07
CA GLU A 159 -7.97 -17.01 10.22
C GLU A 159 -8.91 -16.41 9.18
N THR A 160 -9.45 -15.25 9.54
CA THR A 160 -10.09 -14.34 8.61
C THR A 160 -9.11 -14.24 7.45
N VAL A 161 -9.59 -14.56 6.25
CA VAL A 161 -8.97 -14.05 5.03
C VAL A 161 -8.60 -12.62 5.36
N PRO A 162 -7.33 -12.18 5.23
CA PRO A 162 -6.96 -10.83 5.61
C PRO A 162 -7.81 -9.93 4.72
N GLU A 163 -8.94 -9.48 5.26
CA GLU A 163 -9.62 -8.28 4.91
C GLU A 163 -8.57 -7.23 5.21
N GLY A 164 -7.71 -7.01 4.22
CA GLY A 164 -7.11 -5.71 4.05
C GLY A 164 -8.30 -4.77 4.11
N ARG A 165 -8.44 -4.10 5.25
CA ARG A 165 -9.38 -2.98 5.44
C ARG A 165 -9.36 -2.25 4.11
N ALA A 166 -10.53 -2.19 3.47
CA ALA A 166 -10.71 -1.34 2.32
C ALA A 166 -10.05 0.00 2.69
N PRO A 167 -9.07 0.50 1.91
CA PRO A 167 -8.56 1.82 2.18
C PRO A 167 -9.78 2.72 2.16
N ASP A 168 -10.00 3.36 3.30
CA ASP A 168 -11.03 4.34 3.53
C ASP A 168 -10.98 5.34 2.37
N ASN A 169 -11.85 5.10 1.37
CA ASN A 169 -11.88 5.82 0.09
C ASN A 169 -12.24 7.30 0.30
N THR A 170 -12.66 7.65 1.52
CA THR A 170 -13.00 8.99 1.96
C THR A 170 -11.82 9.96 1.82
N ARG A 171 -10.56 9.52 2.09
CA ARG A 171 -9.39 10.41 1.96
C ARG A 171 -8.94 10.67 0.51
N GLN A 172 -9.10 9.71 -0.40
CA GLN A 172 -8.78 9.93 -1.82
C GLN A 172 -9.84 10.77 -2.55
N GLN A 173 -11.07 10.79 -2.03
CA GLN A 173 -12.15 11.61 -2.55
C GLN A 173 -12.01 13.07 -2.09
N GLU A 174 -11.61 13.29 -0.83
CA GLU A 174 -11.30 14.63 -0.30
C GLU A 174 -10.10 15.30 -0.99
N ASP A 175 -9.02 14.57 -1.26
CA ASP A 175 -7.85 15.12 -1.99
C ASP A 175 -8.18 15.46 -3.45
N ARG A 176 -9.07 14.71 -4.11
CA ARG A 176 -9.54 14.99 -5.48
C ARG A 176 -10.50 16.17 -5.52
N GLU A 177 -11.35 16.34 -4.51
CA GLU A 177 -12.25 17.50 -4.41
C GLU A 177 -11.50 18.78 -4.03
N GLN A 178 -10.47 18.70 -3.18
CA GLN A 178 -9.61 19.84 -2.87
C GLN A 178 -8.74 20.27 -4.06
N GLN A 179 -8.25 19.33 -4.89
CA GLN A 179 -7.55 19.67 -6.13
C GLN A 179 -8.47 20.28 -7.19
N LYS A 180 -9.73 19.85 -7.28
CA LYS A 180 -10.72 20.48 -8.18
C LYS A 180 -11.10 21.88 -7.71
N LYS A 181 -11.36 22.08 -6.42
CA LYS A 181 -11.65 23.42 -5.86
C LYS A 181 -10.47 24.38 -6.00
N ALA A 182 -9.23 23.90 -5.84
CA ALA A 182 -8.05 24.74 -6.05
C ALA A 182 -7.83 25.15 -7.52
N ALA A 183 -8.27 24.33 -8.47
CA ALA A 183 -8.21 24.64 -9.90
C ALA A 183 -9.32 25.61 -10.35
N GLU A 184 -10.49 25.59 -9.69
CA GLU A 184 -11.62 26.50 -9.99
C GLU A 184 -11.47 27.90 -9.37
N ILE A 185 -10.64 28.07 -8.34
CA ILE A 185 -10.40 29.37 -7.66
C ILE A 185 -9.27 30.17 -8.34
N SER A 186 -8.59 29.61 -9.33
CA SER A 186 -7.42 30.24 -10.00
C SER A 186 -7.72 30.85 -11.38
N ILE A 187 -8.96 31.30 -11.61
CA ILE A 187 -9.35 32.16 -12.74
C ILE A 187 -9.56 33.60 -12.23
#